data_AF-A0A067ZBI5-F1
#
_entry.id   AF-A0A067ZBI5-F1
#
_cell.length_a   1.000
_cell.length_b   1.000
_cell.length_c   1.000
_cell.angle_alpha   90.00
_cell.angle_beta   90.00
_cell.angle_gamma   90.00
#
_symmetry.space_group_name_H-M   'P 1'
#
loop_
_entity.id
_entity.type
_entity.pdbx_description
1 polymer ?
#
loop_
_entity_poly.entity_id
_entity_poly.type
_entity_poly.pdbx_seq_one_letter_code
_entity_poly.pdbx_strand_id
1 'polypeptide(L)'
;GYIDYKHLEQQANEHKPKLIIAGASAYSRDIDFKKFREIADSVGAILMADISHPAGLIAKGILSDPLPHCHIVTTTTHKTLRGPRGGMIMIGKDFDNPFGETLKSGKLKKMSTLINSAVFPGNQGGPLEHVIAAKAVAFGEALTDEFLEYQIQVKENAQAMAKAFVAKGYEIISGGTDNHCMLIDL
;
A
#
# COMPACT_ATOMS: atom_id res chain seq x y z
N GLY A 1 -18.33 -1.16 -8.95
CA GLY A 1 -16.91 -1.54 -8.82
C GLY A 1 -16.15 -0.67 -7.84
N TYR A 2 -16.73 -0.34 -6.69
CA TYR A 2 -16.02 0.29 -5.56
C TYR A 2 -15.93 -0.73 -4.43
N ILE A 3 -14.99 -0.53 -3.51
CA ILE A 3 -14.95 -1.33 -2.28
C ILE A 3 -16.24 -1.11 -1.49
N ASP A 4 -16.92 -2.21 -1.13
CA ASP A 4 -18.08 -2.17 -0.24
C ASP A 4 -17.61 -2.18 1.22
N TYR A 5 -17.45 -0.98 1.78
CA TYR A 5 -17.01 -0.81 3.16
C TYR A 5 -18.02 -1.31 4.20
N LYS A 6 -19.33 -1.36 3.86
CA LYS A 6 -20.35 -1.90 4.76
C LYS A 6 -20.24 -3.41 4.83
N HIS A 7 -20.08 -4.05 3.68
CA HIS A 7 -19.83 -5.48 3.63
C HIS A 7 -18.51 -5.85 4.32
N LEU A 8 -17.44 -5.07 4.09
CA LEU A 8 -16.17 -5.23 4.82
C LEU A 8 -16.36 -5.17 6.35
N GLU A 9 -17.10 -4.18 6.85
CA GLU A 9 -17.40 -4.03 8.28
C GLU A 9 -18.21 -5.20 8.84
N GLN A 10 -19.21 -5.67 8.09
CA GLN A 10 -19.99 -6.86 8.45
C GLN A 10 -19.09 -8.09 8.58
N GLN A 11 -18.26 -8.36 7.56
CA GLN A 11 -17.35 -9.50 7.54
C GLN A 11 -16.29 -9.43 8.64
N ALA A 12 -15.74 -8.24 8.91
CA ALA A 12 -14.81 -8.05 10.01
C ALA A 12 -15.47 -8.38 11.36
N ASN A 13 -16.72 -7.95 11.56
CA ASN A 13 -17.46 -8.23 12.79
C ASN A 13 -17.81 -9.69 12.98
N GLU A 14 -18.15 -10.39 11.90
CA GLU A 14 -18.48 -11.81 11.92
C GLU A 14 -17.24 -12.68 12.18
N HIS A 15 -16.14 -12.41 11.49
CA HIS A 15 -14.97 -13.30 11.49
C HIS A 15 -13.87 -12.88 12.46
N LYS A 16 -13.92 -11.65 13.01
CA LYS A 16 -12.93 -11.08 13.94
C LYS A 16 -11.47 -11.34 13.49
N PRO A 17 -11.10 -10.89 12.28
CA PRO A 17 -9.77 -11.17 11.72
C PRO A 17 -8.66 -10.57 12.59
N LYS A 18 -7.48 -11.17 12.58
CA LYS A 18 -6.29 -10.60 13.24
C LYS A 18 -5.56 -9.57 12.38
N LEU A 19 -5.76 -9.63 11.06
CA LEU A 19 -5.17 -8.75 10.07
C LEU A 19 -6.20 -8.43 8.99
N ILE A 20 -6.32 -7.16 8.64
CA ILE A 20 -7.06 -6.67 7.47
C ILE A 20 -6.04 -6.06 6.52
N ILE A 21 -6.17 -6.36 5.23
CA ILE A 21 -5.29 -5.84 4.18
C ILE A 21 -6.05 -4.84 3.31
N ALA A 22 -5.54 -3.62 3.22
CA ALA A 22 -6.02 -2.57 2.33
C ALA A 22 -5.05 -2.41 1.15
N GLY A 23 -5.33 -3.09 0.04
CA GLY A 23 -4.47 -3.05 -1.15
C GLY A 23 -5.11 -3.79 -2.31
N ALA A 24 -4.73 -3.43 -3.54
CA ALA A 24 -5.28 -4.03 -4.73
C ALA A 24 -4.27 -4.00 -5.88
N SER A 25 -4.32 -5.01 -6.76
CA SER A 25 -3.57 -5.02 -8.02
C SER A 25 -4.39 -4.37 -9.16
N ALA A 26 -5.70 -4.60 -9.18
CA ALA A 26 -6.61 -4.17 -10.24
C ALA A 26 -7.79 -3.39 -9.64
N TYR A 27 -7.53 -2.15 -9.22
CA TYR A 27 -8.53 -1.22 -8.69
C TYR A 27 -8.16 0.20 -9.15
N SER A 28 -9.08 0.88 -9.82
CA SER A 28 -8.81 2.18 -10.48
C SER A 28 -9.16 3.40 -9.63
N ARG A 29 -9.53 3.21 -8.36
CA ARG A 29 -9.97 4.28 -7.45
C ARG A 29 -9.03 4.42 -6.27
N ASP A 30 -9.06 5.57 -5.61
CA ASP A 30 -8.31 5.78 -4.38
C ASP A 30 -8.92 4.96 -3.22
N ILE A 31 -8.08 4.54 -2.27
CA ILE A 31 -8.50 3.72 -1.12
C ILE A 31 -8.71 4.63 0.09
N ASP A 32 -9.89 4.55 0.70
CA ASP A 32 -10.16 5.19 1.99
C ASP A 32 -9.52 4.40 3.15
N PHE A 33 -8.24 4.67 3.41
CA PHE A 33 -7.48 4.04 4.50
C PHE A 33 -8.03 4.40 5.88
N LYS A 34 -8.65 5.57 6.03
CA LYS A 34 -9.29 5.98 7.28
C LYS A 34 -10.47 5.05 7.58
N LYS A 35 -11.31 4.74 6.60
CA LYS A 35 -12.44 3.83 6.80
C LYS A 35 -11.99 2.41 7.10
N PHE A 36 -10.94 1.93 6.43
CA PHE A 36 -10.30 0.66 6.79
C PHE A 36 -9.82 0.65 8.23
N ARG A 37 -9.24 1.76 8.71
CA ARG A 37 -8.74 1.88 10.08
C ARG A 37 -9.86 1.81 11.12
N GLU A 38 -10.95 2.54 10.91
CA GLU A 38 -12.14 2.47 11.77
C GLU A 38 -12.64 1.03 11.93
N ILE A 39 -12.73 0.29 10.81
CA ILE A 39 -13.19 -1.10 10.81
C ILE A 39 -12.20 -2.01 11.53
N ALA A 40 -10.91 -1.90 11.24
CA ALA A 40 -9.87 -2.72 11.87
C ALA A 40 -9.86 -2.53 13.41
N ASP A 41 -9.96 -1.29 13.88
CA ASP A 41 -10.00 -0.98 15.30
C ASP A 41 -11.23 -1.56 15.99
N SER A 42 -12.41 -1.54 15.33
CA SER A 42 -13.66 -2.06 15.90
C SER A 42 -13.60 -3.55 16.25
N VAL A 43 -12.68 -4.30 15.64
CA VAL A 43 -12.49 -5.74 15.86
C VAL A 43 -11.11 -6.08 16.43
N GLY A 44 -10.28 -5.08 16.73
CA GLY A 44 -8.93 -5.26 17.25
C GLY A 44 -7.96 -5.91 16.24
N ALA A 45 -8.17 -5.71 14.95
CA ALA A 45 -7.30 -6.21 13.89
C ALA A 45 -6.12 -5.26 13.63
N ILE A 46 -4.98 -5.82 13.24
CA ILE A 46 -3.92 -5.05 12.60
C ILE A 46 -4.41 -4.64 11.20
N LEU A 47 -4.10 -3.42 10.79
CA LEU A 47 -4.35 -2.92 9.44
C LEU A 47 -3.03 -2.82 8.68
N MET A 48 -2.92 -3.53 7.57
CA MET A 48 -1.79 -3.45 6.65
C MET A 48 -2.24 -2.88 5.32
N ALA A 49 -1.60 -1.81 4.84
CA ALA A 49 -1.75 -1.38 3.45
C ALA A 49 -0.73 -2.07 2.55
N ASP A 50 -1.16 -2.62 1.43
CA ASP A 50 -0.25 -2.98 0.32
C ASP A 50 -0.40 -1.95 -0.80
N ILE A 51 0.58 -1.07 -0.89
CA ILE A 51 0.60 0.03 -1.87
C ILE A 51 1.48 -0.26 -3.08
N SER A 52 1.80 -1.53 -3.35
CA SER A 52 2.71 -1.93 -4.42
C SER A 52 2.42 -1.28 -5.78
N HIS A 53 1.15 -1.22 -6.18
CA HIS A 53 0.74 -0.61 -7.44
C HIS A 53 0.84 0.92 -7.43
N PRO A 54 0.24 1.65 -6.46
CA PRO A 54 0.23 3.12 -6.46
C PRO A 54 1.40 3.81 -5.72
N ALA A 55 2.41 3.10 -5.25
CA ALA A 55 3.47 3.64 -4.39
C ALA A 55 4.12 4.95 -4.90
N GLY A 56 4.37 5.06 -6.22
CA GLY A 56 4.93 6.28 -6.80
C GLY A 56 3.99 7.48 -6.75
N LEU A 57 2.69 7.25 -6.96
CA LEU A 57 1.67 8.29 -6.85
C LEU A 57 1.48 8.73 -5.39
N ILE A 58 1.49 7.78 -4.45
CA ILE A 58 1.39 8.06 -3.01
C ILE A 58 2.62 8.84 -2.51
N ALA A 59 3.83 8.45 -2.93
CA ALA A 59 5.07 9.14 -2.56
C ALA A 59 5.08 10.63 -2.97
N LYS A 60 4.28 11.00 -3.98
CA LYS A 60 4.11 12.37 -4.47
C LYS A 60 2.80 13.04 -4.01
N GLY A 61 2.08 12.43 -3.08
CA GLY A 61 0.84 12.98 -2.52
C GLY A 61 -0.32 13.09 -3.50
N ILE A 62 -0.27 12.36 -4.62
CA ILE A 62 -1.34 12.37 -5.65
C ILE A 62 -2.53 11.51 -5.22
N LEU A 63 -2.26 10.46 -4.42
CA LEU A 63 -3.26 9.59 -3.80
C LEU A 63 -3.12 9.62 -2.28
N SER A 64 -4.13 9.11 -1.59
CA SER A 64 -4.20 9.09 -0.13
C SER A 64 -2.98 8.43 0.53
N ASP A 65 -2.44 9.08 1.57
CA ASP A 65 -1.32 8.54 2.35
C ASP A 65 -1.82 7.47 3.35
N PRO A 66 -1.33 6.22 3.27
CA PRO A 66 -1.72 5.18 4.22
C PRO A 66 -1.04 5.32 5.60
N LEU A 67 0.11 5.99 5.72
CA LEU A 67 0.93 6.00 6.94
C LEU A 67 0.23 6.56 8.19
N PRO A 68 -0.63 7.60 8.09
CA PRO A 68 -1.39 8.10 9.24
C PRO A 68 -2.46 7.12 9.76
N HIS A 69 -2.85 6.13 8.96
CA HIS A 69 -4.00 5.26 9.25
C HIS A 69 -3.59 3.80 9.50
N CYS A 70 -2.68 3.28 8.68
CA CYS A 70 -2.30 1.87 8.69
C CYS A 70 -1.22 1.58 9.73
N HIS A 71 -1.32 0.43 10.38
CA HIS A 71 -0.31 -0.02 11.33
C HIS A 71 0.98 -0.41 10.62
N ILE A 72 0.86 -1.02 9.44
CA ILE A 72 1.95 -1.50 8.60
C ILE A 72 1.66 -1.10 7.17
N VAL A 73 2.68 -0.72 6.42
CA VAL A 73 2.58 -0.45 4.98
C VAL A 73 3.65 -1.27 4.26
N THR A 74 3.24 -2.08 3.29
CA THR A 74 4.13 -2.85 2.43
C THR A 74 4.08 -2.33 1.01
N THR A 75 5.20 -2.45 0.29
CA THR A 75 5.23 -2.09 -1.13
C THR A 75 6.34 -2.80 -1.88
N THR A 76 6.14 -3.03 -3.17
CA THR A 76 7.21 -3.30 -4.12
C THR A 76 7.92 -2.03 -4.56
N THR A 77 9.22 -2.11 -4.83
CA THR A 77 10.02 -0.95 -5.24
C THR A 77 10.05 -0.67 -6.75
N HIS A 78 9.52 -1.56 -7.60
CA HIS A 78 9.75 -1.53 -9.05
C HIS A 78 8.59 -1.03 -9.93
N LYS A 79 7.37 -0.90 -9.39
CA LYS A 79 6.18 -0.54 -10.18
C LYS A 79 6.16 0.97 -10.43
N THR A 80 5.12 1.67 -9.96
CA THR A 80 5.03 3.13 -10.10
C THR A 80 6.16 3.85 -9.37
N LEU A 81 6.82 3.21 -8.40
CA LEU A 81 8.01 3.76 -7.73
C LEU A 81 9.30 3.66 -8.58
N ARG A 82 9.27 2.95 -9.72
CA ARG A 82 10.31 2.90 -10.77
C ARG A 82 11.73 2.48 -10.32
N GLY A 83 11.85 1.82 -9.17
CA GLY A 83 13.12 1.30 -8.66
C GLY A 83 13.42 -0.15 -9.07
N PRO A 84 14.41 -0.79 -8.43
CA PRO A 84 14.75 -2.18 -8.71
C PRO A 84 13.68 -3.14 -8.16
N ARG A 85 13.71 -4.41 -8.59
CA ARG A 85 12.89 -5.47 -7.99
C ARG A 85 13.27 -5.66 -6.52
N GLY A 86 12.30 -5.54 -5.65
CA GLY A 86 12.44 -5.65 -4.20
C GLY A 86 11.18 -5.19 -3.50
N GLY A 87 11.21 -5.20 -2.17
CA GLY A 87 10.12 -4.69 -1.34
C GLY A 87 10.61 -3.84 -0.16
N MET A 88 9.65 -3.21 0.51
CA MET A 88 9.79 -2.49 1.76
C MET A 88 8.63 -2.83 2.70
N ILE A 89 8.93 -2.86 3.99
CA ILE A 89 7.94 -2.93 5.08
C ILE A 89 8.17 -1.69 5.94
N MET A 90 7.13 -0.89 6.11
CA MET A 90 7.17 0.39 6.79
C MET A 90 6.18 0.38 7.95
N ILE A 91 6.55 1.05 9.04
CA ILE A 91 5.68 1.37 10.16
C ILE A 91 5.83 2.87 10.37
N GLY A 92 4.72 3.62 10.37
CA GLY A 92 4.73 5.06 10.61
C GLY A 92 5.19 5.37 12.04
N LYS A 93 4.27 5.25 13.01
CA LYS A 93 4.60 5.31 14.43
C LYS A 93 4.71 3.89 14.98
N ASP A 94 5.90 3.51 15.46
CA ASP A 94 6.12 2.20 16.06
C ASP A 94 5.33 2.03 17.36
N PHE A 95 4.87 0.80 17.62
CA PHE A 95 3.94 0.47 18.70
C PHE A 95 4.30 -0.87 19.37
N ASP A 96 3.78 -1.10 20.57
CA ASP A 96 4.00 -2.37 21.27
C ASP A 96 3.22 -3.48 20.57
N ASN A 97 3.85 -4.65 20.39
CA ASN A 97 3.17 -5.75 19.71
C ASN A 97 1.93 -6.23 20.50
N PRO A 98 0.82 -6.57 19.83
CA PRO A 98 -0.40 -7.03 20.50
C PRO A 98 -0.36 -8.53 20.86
N PHE A 99 0.76 -9.21 20.65
CA PHE A 99 0.89 -10.67 20.79
C PHE A 99 1.46 -11.10 22.15
N GLY A 100 1.82 -10.15 23.00
CA GLY A 100 2.43 -10.43 24.31
C GLY A 100 3.90 -10.86 24.23
N GLU A 101 4.54 -10.69 23.07
CA GLU A 101 5.95 -11.06 22.89
C GLU A 101 6.86 -10.10 23.67
N THR A 102 7.65 -10.64 24.61
CA THR A 102 8.53 -9.83 25.47
C THR A 102 10.02 -10.04 25.18
N LEU A 103 10.81 -9.01 25.47
CA LEU A 103 12.25 -9.13 25.65
C LEU A 103 12.57 -9.99 26.89
N LYS A 104 13.83 -10.41 27.05
CA LYS A 104 14.30 -11.10 28.27
C LYS A 104 14.07 -10.28 29.55
N SER A 105 13.98 -8.96 29.43
CA SER A 105 13.67 -8.03 30.53
C SER A 105 12.20 -8.00 30.93
N GLY A 106 11.31 -8.71 30.23
CA GLY A 106 9.86 -8.69 30.46
C GLY A 106 9.11 -7.53 29.79
N LYS A 107 9.81 -6.56 29.17
CA LYS A 107 9.17 -5.49 28.38
C LYS A 107 8.62 -6.05 27.05
N LEU A 108 7.46 -5.57 26.59
CA LEU A 108 6.94 -5.90 25.27
C LEU A 108 7.93 -5.49 24.17
N LYS A 109 8.12 -6.36 23.18
CA LYS A 109 8.84 -6.02 21.95
C LYS A 109 8.02 -4.99 21.16
N LYS A 110 8.70 -4.03 20.52
CA LYS A 110 8.03 -3.20 19.52
C LYS A 110 7.64 -4.04 18.30
N MET A 111 6.61 -3.63 17.58
CA MET A 111 6.17 -4.30 16.36
C MET A 111 7.29 -4.32 15.32
N SER A 112 8.06 -3.23 15.21
CA SER A 112 9.27 -3.17 14.36
C SER A 112 10.28 -4.28 14.69
N THR A 113 10.46 -4.63 15.97
CA THR A 113 11.38 -5.70 16.40
C THR A 113 10.90 -7.05 15.91
N LEU A 114 9.59 -7.32 15.97
CA LEU A 114 9.01 -8.56 15.46
C LEU A 114 9.14 -8.65 13.94
N ILE A 115 8.83 -7.57 13.21
CA ILE A 115 8.95 -7.54 11.75
C ILE A 115 10.41 -7.74 11.31
N ASN A 116 11.35 -7.02 11.92
CA ASN A 116 12.77 -7.17 11.59
C ASN A 116 13.25 -8.60 11.86
N SER A 117 12.86 -9.18 13.00
CA SER A 117 13.21 -10.56 13.36
C SER A 117 12.58 -11.59 12.41
N ALA A 118 11.36 -11.33 11.94
CA ALA A 118 10.68 -12.16 10.95
C ALA A 118 11.39 -12.11 9.58
N VAL A 119 11.95 -10.96 9.19
CA VAL A 119 12.79 -10.87 7.98
C VAL A 119 14.10 -11.62 8.18
N PHE A 120 14.88 -11.25 9.19
CA PHE A 120 16.13 -11.90 9.57
C PHE A 120 16.22 -12.01 11.10
N PRO A 121 16.48 -13.19 11.68
CA PRO A 121 16.87 -14.44 11.02
C PRO A 121 15.68 -15.31 10.56
N GLY A 122 14.45 -14.81 10.59
CA GLY A 122 13.25 -15.63 10.41
C GLY A 122 13.09 -16.26 9.02
N ASN A 123 13.12 -15.46 7.96
CA ASN A 123 12.79 -15.91 6.60
C ASN A 123 13.95 -15.76 5.59
N GLN A 124 14.83 -14.79 5.80
CA GLN A 124 15.92 -14.45 4.88
C GLN A 124 17.28 -14.59 5.58
N GLY A 125 18.34 -14.72 4.77
CA GLY A 125 19.73 -14.72 5.20
C GLY A 125 20.42 -13.39 4.88
N GLY A 126 21.52 -13.45 4.12
CA GLY A 126 22.28 -12.27 3.73
C GLY A 126 21.48 -11.29 2.86
N PRO A 127 21.52 -9.97 3.16
CA PRO A 127 20.83 -8.96 2.37
C PRO A 127 21.45 -8.80 0.97
N LEU A 128 20.62 -8.42 0.00
CA LEU A 128 21.07 -8.08 -1.35
C LEU A 128 21.49 -6.60 -1.40
N GLU A 129 22.69 -6.29 -0.91
CA GLU A 129 23.18 -4.91 -0.77
C GLU A 129 23.18 -4.12 -2.08
N HIS A 130 23.46 -4.77 -3.21
CA HIS A 130 23.37 -4.16 -4.54
C HIS A 130 21.93 -3.69 -4.89
N VAL A 131 20.92 -4.44 -4.46
CA VAL A 131 19.50 -4.05 -4.63
C VAL A 131 19.15 -2.93 -3.65
N ILE A 132 19.67 -2.96 -2.41
CA ILE A 132 19.45 -1.90 -1.42
C ILE A 132 20.04 -0.56 -1.92
N ALA A 133 21.25 -0.58 -2.47
CA ALA A 133 21.87 0.59 -3.09
C ALA A 133 21.03 1.13 -4.27
N ALA A 134 20.55 0.25 -5.16
CA ALA A 134 19.69 0.64 -6.27
C ALA A 134 18.33 1.22 -5.81
N LYS A 135 17.79 0.77 -4.67
CA LYS A 135 16.59 1.38 -4.06
C LYS A 135 16.89 2.81 -3.60
N ALA A 136 18.04 3.05 -2.96
CA ALA A 136 18.42 4.38 -2.52
C ALA A 136 18.51 5.38 -3.69
N VAL A 137 19.06 4.95 -4.83
CA VAL A 137 19.07 5.76 -6.07
C VAL A 137 17.64 6.08 -6.52
N ALA A 138 16.77 5.08 -6.62
CA ALA A 138 15.38 5.27 -7.04
C ALA A 138 14.58 6.17 -6.08
N PHE A 139 14.86 6.11 -4.77
CA PHE A 139 14.22 7.00 -3.79
C PHE A 139 14.75 8.43 -3.92
N GLY A 140 16.02 8.61 -4.27
CA GLY A 140 16.57 9.91 -4.65
C GLY A 140 15.82 10.53 -5.83
N GLU A 141 15.56 9.75 -6.88
CA GLU A 141 14.71 10.20 -8.00
C GLU A 141 13.28 10.51 -7.55
N ALA A 142 12.68 9.66 -6.71
CA ALA A 142 11.32 9.86 -6.23
C ALA A 142 11.14 11.13 -5.38
N LEU A 143 12.23 11.73 -4.88
CA LEU A 143 12.19 12.99 -4.16
C LEU A 143 12.16 14.23 -5.08
N THR A 144 12.52 14.11 -6.37
CA THR A 144 12.64 15.27 -7.26
C THR A 144 11.32 15.72 -7.87
N ASP A 145 11.24 16.97 -8.33
CA ASP A 145 10.02 17.51 -8.95
C ASP A 145 9.76 16.88 -10.33
N GLU A 146 10.79 16.48 -11.06
CA GLU A 146 10.62 15.75 -12.33
C GLU A 146 9.88 14.42 -12.13
N PHE A 147 10.07 13.77 -10.97
CA PHE A 147 9.29 12.58 -10.65
C PHE A 147 7.83 12.91 -10.33
N LEU A 148 7.53 14.07 -9.75
CA LEU A 148 6.16 14.53 -9.53
C LEU A 148 5.46 14.77 -10.88
N GLU A 149 6.12 15.51 -11.78
CA GLU A 149 5.64 15.75 -13.15
C GLU A 149 5.37 14.43 -13.89
N TYR A 150 6.30 13.48 -13.79
CA TYR A 150 6.12 12.13 -14.35
C TYR A 150 4.86 11.43 -13.79
N GLN A 151 4.63 11.46 -12.48
CA GLN A 151 3.46 10.79 -11.89
C GLN A 151 2.14 11.50 -12.23
N ILE A 152 2.14 12.83 -12.34
CA ILE A 152 0.99 13.60 -12.84
C ILE A 152 0.67 13.15 -14.26
N GLN A 153 1.68 13.09 -15.14
CA GLN A 153 1.49 12.67 -16.52
C GLN A 153 0.97 11.23 -16.64
N VAL A 154 1.42 10.31 -15.77
CA VAL A 154 0.88 8.95 -15.70
C VAL A 154 -0.62 8.95 -15.41
N LYS A 155 -1.07 9.73 -14.42
CA LYS A 155 -2.49 9.86 -14.07
C LYS A 155 -3.30 10.49 -15.21
N GLU A 156 -2.80 11.57 -15.81
CA GLU A 156 -3.46 12.24 -16.93
C GLU A 156 -3.60 11.31 -18.15
N ASN A 157 -2.55 10.55 -18.48
CA ASN A 157 -2.58 9.58 -19.56
C ASN A 157 -3.60 8.46 -19.30
N ALA A 158 -3.67 7.96 -18.07
CA ALA A 158 -4.67 6.95 -17.70
C ALA A 158 -6.10 7.49 -17.84
N GLN A 159 -6.35 8.73 -17.43
CA GLN A 159 -7.65 9.38 -17.59
C GLN A 159 -8.00 9.65 -19.07
N ALA A 160 -7.03 10.10 -19.87
CA ALA A 160 -7.22 10.32 -21.31
C ALA A 160 -7.56 9.00 -22.02
N MET A 161 -6.85 7.92 -21.69
CA MET A 161 -7.10 6.58 -22.23
C MET A 161 -8.48 6.06 -21.81
N ALA A 162 -8.87 6.20 -20.55
CA ALA A 162 -10.21 5.80 -20.08
C ALA A 162 -11.31 6.56 -20.84
N LYS A 163 -11.17 7.88 -21.03
CA LYS A 163 -12.10 8.69 -21.83
C LYS A 163 -12.17 8.23 -23.29
N ALA A 164 -11.03 7.88 -23.89
CA ALA A 164 -10.97 7.40 -25.27
C ALA A 164 -11.68 6.04 -25.44
N PHE A 165 -11.57 5.13 -24.46
CA PHE A 165 -12.30 3.87 -24.47
C PHE A 165 -13.81 4.09 -24.32
N VAL A 166 -14.24 4.94 -23.39
CA VAL A 166 -15.67 5.29 -23.23
C VAL A 166 -16.23 5.92 -24.51
N ALA A 167 -15.48 6.81 -25.18
CA ALA A 167 -15.89 7.41 -26.45
C ALA A 167 -16.02 6.37 -27.59
N LYS A 168 -15.37 5.21 -27.47
CA LYS A 168 -15.49 4.08 -28.38
C LYS A 168 -16.58 3.08 -27.98
N GLY A 169 -17.35 3.36 -26.93
CA GLY A 169 -18.45 2.52 -26.47
C GLY A 169 -18.06 1.41 -25.50
N TYR A 170 -16.83 1.40 -24.97
CA TYR A 170 -16.43 0.45 -23.92
C TYR A 170 -16.90 0.93 -22.55
N GLU A 171 -17.27 -0.03 -21.70
CA GLU A 171 -17.56 0.23 -20.29
C GLU A 171 -16.27 0.13 -19.46
N ILE A 172 -16.06 1.10 -18.57
CA ILE A 172 -14.96 1.09 -17.61
C ILE A 172 -15.53 0.79 -16.22
N ILE A 173 -15.05 -0.27 -15.58
CA ILE A 173 -15.46 -0.61 -14.21
C ILE A 173 -15.18 0.59 -13.30
N SER A 174 -16.16 0.92 -12.46
CA SER A 174 -16.17 2.11 -11.59
C SER A 174 -16.29 3.46 -12.33
N GLY A 175 -16.51 3.46 -13.64
CA GLY A 175 -16.77 4.68 -14.43
C GLY A 175 -15.54 5.51 -14.77
N GLY A 176 -14.33 5.01 -14.56
CA GLY A 176 -13.09 5.74 -14.84
C GLY A 176 -11.91 5.32 -13.97
N THR A 177 -10.95 6.24 -13.81
CA THR A 177 -9.75 6.04 -13.00
C THR A 177 -9.27 7.32 -12.31
N ASP A 178 -8.80 7.15 -11.07
CA ASP A 178 -8.11 8.18 -10.28
C ASP A 178 -6.59 7.93 -10.20
N ASN A 179 -6.12 6.80 -10.75
CA ASN A 179 -4.74 6.33 -10.63
C ASN A 179 -4.14 5.94 -12.00
N HIS A 180 -3.17 5.02 -12.02
CA HIS A 180 -2.41 4.61 -13.20
C HIS A 180 -3.05 3.48 -14.03
N CYS A 181 -4.18 2.89 -13.61
CA CYS A 181 -4.82 1.79 -14.33
C CYS A 181 -6.33 1.97 -14.49
N MET A 182 -6.93 1.21 -15.40
CA MET A 182 -8.38 1.13 -15.61
C MET A 182 -8.74 -0.33 -15.95
N LEU A 183 -9.99 -0.71 -15.69
CA LEU A 183 -10.50 -2.03 -16.04
C LEU A 183 -11.66 -1.87 -17.03
N ILE A 184 -11.56 -2.56 -18.16
CA ILE A 184 -12.57 -2.57 -19.22
C ILE A 184 -13.48 -3.79 -19.00
N ASP A 185 -14.79 -3.58 -19.06
CA ASP A 185 -15.79 -4.65 -19.13
C ASP A 185 -16.12 -4.90 -20.62
N LEU A 186 -15.98 -6.14 -21.09
CA LEU A 186 -15.98 -6.51 -22.51
C LEU A 186 -17.30 -7.15 -22.96
#